data_AF-A0A0W0U636-F1
#
_entry.id   AF-A0A0W0U636-F1
#
_cell.length_a   1.000
_cell.length_b   1.000
_cell.length_c   1.000
_cell.angle_alpha   90.00
_cell.angle_beta   90.00
_cell.angle_gamma   90.00
#
_symmetry.space_group_name_H-M   'P 1'
#
loop_
_entity.id
_entity.type
_entity.pdbx_description
1 polymer ?
#
loop_
_entity_poly.entity_id
_entity_poly.type
_entity_poly.pdbx_seq_one_letter_code
_entity_poly.pdbx_strand_id
1 'polypeptide(L)' 'MAQGKLGYLYLAGLGVNKDVSRAYAWLKLATLNKNQQASKELARLEPTMSSQDKERGEVLYQQMKNKEK' A
#
# COMPACT_ATOMS: atom_id res chain seq x y z
N MET A 1 7.13 -3.55 12.34
CA MET A 1 7.67 -2.19 12.04
C MET A 1 8.23 -2.01 10.61
N ALA A 2 8.25 -3.03 9.73
CA ALA A 2 8.82 -2.91 8.38
C ALA A 2 7.84 -2.41 7.28
N GLN A 3 6.53 -2.51 7.52
CA GLN A 3 5.54 -2.41 6.45
C GLN A 3 5.22 -0.97 6.02
N GLY A 4 5.15 -0.04 6.97
CA GLY A 4 4.88 1.38 6.67
C GLY A 4 6.01 2.05 5.88
N LYS A 5 7.26 1.65 6.12
CA LYS A 5 8.42 2.15 5.36
C LYS A 5 8.43 1.64 3.93
N LEU A 6 8.02 0.39 3.70
CA LEU A 6 7.89 -0.19 2.36
C LEU A 6 6.77 0.48 1.55
N GLY A 7 5.59 0.71 2.15
CA GLY A 7 4.51 1.45 1.47
C GLY A 7 4.91 2.87 1.08
N TYR A 8 5.66 3.55 1.95
CA TYR A 8 6.20 4.88 1.65
C TYR A 8 7.29 4.85 0.58
N LEU A 9 8.16 3.84 0.55
CA LEU A 9 9.18 3.68 -0.50
C LEU A 9 8.57 3.47 -1.90
N TYR A 10 7.52 2.64 -1.99
CA TYR A 10 6.80 2.44 -3.25
C TYR A 10 6.03 3.70 -3.70
N LEU A 11 5.53 4.51 -2.75
CA LEU A 11 4.89 5.80 -3.03
C LEU A 11 5.88 6.89 -3.45
N ALA A 12 7.00 7.00 -2.73
CA ALA A 12 7.99 8.05 -2.90
C ALA A 12 8.84 7.86 -4.17
N GLY A 13 8.83 6.66 -4.79
CA GLY A 13 9.60 6.38 -6.00
C GLY A 13 11.12 6.49 -5.81
N LEU A 14 11.60 6.53 -4.55
CA LEU A 14 13.01 6.56 -4.19
C LEU A 14 13.60 5.14 -4.38
N GLY A 15 13.88 4.80 -5.64
CA GLY A 15 14.68 3.63 -6.02
C GLY A 15 13.92 2.38 -6.51
N VAL A 16 12.60 2.47 -6.73
CA VAL A 16 11.81 1.34 -7.27
C VAL A 16 10.81 1.82 -8.32
N ASN A 17 10.57 1.04 -9.38
CA ASN A 17 9.54 1.32 -10.38
C ASN A 17 8.18 1.56 -9.68
N LYS A 18 7.54 2.70 -9.99
CA LYS A 18 6.23 3.10 -9.44
C LYS A 18 5.21 1.97 -9.70
N ASP A 19 4.84 1.26 -8.64
CA ASP A 19 3.79 0.24 -8.67
C ASP A 19 2.71 0.66 -7.67
N VAL A 20 1.70 1.35 -8.20
CA VAL A 20 0.59 1.94 -7.44
C VAL A 20 -0.21 0.85 -6.71
N SER A 21 -0.29 -0.34 -7.31
CA SER A 21 -0.96 -1.51 -6.73
C SER A 21 -0.23 -2.00 -5.48
N ARG A 22 1.10 -2.12 -5.53
CA ARG A 22 1.90 -2.49 -4.34
C ARG A 22 1.87 -1.43 -3.26
N ALA A 23 1.93 -0.15 -3.64
CA ALA A 23 1.83 0.95 -2.69
C ALA A 23 0.50 0.88 -1.91
N TYR A 24 -0.63 0.68 -2.61
CA TYR A 24 -1.94 0.48 -1.99
C TYR A 24 -1.94 -0.64 -0.96
N ALA A 25 -1.41 -1.82 -1.33
CA ALA A 25 -1.36 -2.97 -0.44
C ALA A 25 -0.59 -2.70 0.85
N TRP A 26 0.61 -2.12 0.72
CA TRP A 26 1.46 -1.78 1.87
C TRP A 26 0.86 -0.70 2.76
N LEU A 27 0.24 0.32 2.16
CA LEU A 27 -0.44 1.38 2.91
C LEU A 27 -1.64 0.83 3.67
N LYS A 28 -2.47 0.01 3.03
CA LYS A 28 -3.63 -0.65 3.63
C LYS A 28 -3.25 -1.63 4.74
N LEU A 29 -2.09 -2.27 4.64
CA LEU A 29 -1.56 -3.09 5.72
C LEU A 29 -1.01 -2.22 6.86
N ALA A 30 -0.36 -1.11 6.54
CA ALA A 30 0.14 -0.16 7.54
C ALA A 30 -0.99 0.56 8.31
N THR A 31 -2.17 0.77 7.71
CA THR A 31 -3.33 1.30 8.44
C THR A 31 -3.82 0.36 9.54
N LEU A 32 -3.68 -0.96 9.38
CA LEU A 32 -3.98 -1.94 10.44
C LEU A 32 -3.07 -1.74 11.67
N ASN A 33 -1.85 -1.28 11.45
CA ASN A 33 -0.89 -0.94 12.51
C ASN A 33 -1.12 0.46 13.12
N LYS A 34 -2.34 1.01 13.02
CA LYS A 34 -2.73 2.35 13.50
C LYS A 34 -1.87 3.49 12.92
N ASN A 35 -1.28 3.30 11.75
CA ASN A 35 -0.48 4.33 11.11
C ASN A 35 -1.37 5.37 10.42
N GLN A 36 -1.57 6.52 11.08
CA GLN A 36 -2.36 7.63 10.54
C GLN A 36 -1.78 8.21 9.24
N GLN A 37 -0.45 8.20 9.07
CA GLN A 37 0.17 8.67 7.82
C GLN A 37 -0.22 7.76 6.66
N ALA A 38 -0.17 6.44 6.86
CA ALA A 38 -0.56 5.48 5.82
C ALA A 38 -2.02 5.64 5.38
N SER A 39 -2.92 5.96 6.33
CA SER A 39 -4.33 6.24 6.02
C SER A 39 -4.51 7.47 5.13
N LYS A 40 -3.78 8.56 5.44
CA LYS A 40 -3.82 9.80 4.64
C LYS A 40 -3.27 9.58 3.22
N GLU A 41 -2.19 8.83 3.10
CA GLU A 41 -1.59 8.49 1.81
C GLU A 41 -2.51 7.57 0.98
N LEU A 42 -3.13 6.57 1.61
CA LEU A 42 -4.09 5.68 0.96
C LEU A 42 -5.28 6.46 0.39
N ALA A 43 -5.84 7.38 1.17
CA ALA A 43 -6.96 8.23 0.73
C ALA A 43 -6.61 9.15 -0.45
N ARG A 44 -5.33 9.56 -0.57
CA ARG A 44 -4.84 10.32 -1.73
C ARG A 44 -4.56 9.44 -2.94
N LEU A 45 -4.19 8.18 -2.72
CA LEU A 45 -3.86 7.22 -3.76
C LEU A 45 -5.11 6.62 -4.42
N GLU A 46 -6.11 6.23 -3.63
CA GLU A 46 -7.36 5.62 -4.10
C GLU A 46 -8.08 6.32 -5.27
N PRO A 47 -8.18 7.66 -5.34
CA PRO A 47 -8.80 8.33 -6.47
C PRO A 47 -7.92 8.33 -7.73
N THR A 48 -6.60 8.17 -7.59
CA THR A 48 -5.65 8.14 -8.72
C THR A 48 -5.46 6.75 -9.32
N MET A 49 -5.99 5.71 -8.66
CA MET A 49 -5.86 4.33 -9.10
C MET A 49 -6.95 3.91 -10.08
N SER A 50 -6.54 3.20 -11.13
CA SER A 50 -7.47 2.51 -12.01
C SER A 50 -8.13 1.33 -11.28
N SER A 51 -9.32 0.90 -11.72
CA SER A 51 -10.00 -0.28 -11.15
C SER A 51 -9.09 -1.52 -11.13
N GLN A 52 -8.26 -1.68 -12.17
CA GLN A 52 -7.28 -2.76 -12.29
C GLN A 52 -6.17 -2.70 -11.24
N ASP A 53 -5.70 -1.49 -10.91
CA ASP A 53 -4.68 -1.30 -9.88
C ASP A 53 -5.24 -1.55 -8.48
N LYS A 54 -6.51 -1.15 -8.26
CA LYS A 54 -7.20 -1.41 -6.99
C LYS A 54 -7.35 -2.90 -6.74
N GLU A 55 -7.76 -3.64 -7.77
CA GLU A 55 -7.94 -5.08 -7.66
C GLU A 55 -6.60 -5.80 -7.38
N ARG A 56 -5.53 -5.43 -8.10
CA ARG A 56 -4.18 -5.94 -7.83
C ARG A 56 -3.69 -5.59 -6.43
N GLY A 57 -3.90 -4.34 -6.01
CA GLY A 57 -3.53 -3.89 -4.67
C GLY A 57 -4.30 -4.63 -3.57
N GLU A 58 -5.57 -4.94 -3.80
CA GLU A 58 -6.37 -5.73 -2.86
C GLU A 58 -5.87 -7.17 -2.75
N VAL A 59 -5.59 -7.83 -3.88
CA VAL A 59 -5.02 -9.18 -3.89
C VAL A 59 -3.70 -9.23 -3.13
N LEU A 60 -2.81 -8.26 -3.39
CA LEU A 60 -1.54 -8.13 -2.69
C LEU A 60 -1.73 -7.91 -1.19
N TYR A 61 -2.68 -7.05 -0.79
CA TYR A 61 -3.02 -6.83 0.61
C TYR A 61 -3.47 -8.12 1.31
N GLN A 62 -4.36 -8.90 0.69
CA GLN A 62 -4.83 -10.16 1.25
C GLN A 62 -3.70 -11.19 1.38
N GLN A 63 -2.81 -11.27 0.38
CA GLN A 63 -1.63 -12.13 0.44
C GLN A 63 -0.68 -11.74 1.58
N MET A 64 -0.42 -10.45 1.76
CA MET A 64 0.45 -9.95 2.82
C MET A 64 -0.17 -10.20 4.21
N LYS A 65 -1.47 -9.94 4.36
CA LYS A 65 -2.20 -10.19 5.61
C LYS A 65 -2.19 -11.67 6.00
N ASN A 66 -2.34 -12.58 5.04
CA ASN A 66 -2.27 -14.02 5.29
C ASN A 66 -0.85 -14.51 5.62
N LYS A 67 0.18 -13.82 5.13
CA LYS A 67 1.59 -14.13 5.43
C LYS A 67 2.04 -13.70 6.83
N GLU A 68 1.32 -12.79 7.47
CA GLU A 68 1.59 -12.35 8.86
C GLU A 68 0.81 -13.13 9.93
N LYS A 69 0.14 -14.20 9.53
CA LYS A 69 -0.62 -15.10 10.41
C LYS A 69 0.19 -16.35 10.73
#